data_AF-A0A328S6S1-F1
#
_entry.id   AF-A0A328S6S1-F1
#
_cell.length_a   1.000
_cell.length_b   1.000
_cell.length_c   1.000
_cell.angle_alpha   90.00
_cell.angle_beta   90.00
_cell.angle_gamma   90.00
#
_symmetry.space_group_name_H-M   'P 1'
#
loop_
_entity.id
_entity.type
_entity.pdbx_description
1 polymer ?
#
loop_
_entity_poly.entity_id
_entity_poly.type
_entity_poly.pdbx_seq_one_letter_code
_entity_poly.pdbx_strand_id
1 'polypeptide(L)'
;MVLNKFFIMEKLSIFVPNSFLAESKDSKIRTYKVGLIGRYAALFRANNIVIYNDNSDGGSRDDALYMKTILEYMDTPQYLRKQVFPITPELKNVGILPPLRTPHHPASDELNRGDFRKGLTKK
;
A
#
# COMPACT_ATOMS: atom_id res chain seq x y z
N MET A 1 -32.46 25.72 0.77
CA MET A 1 -32.60 24.94 2.01
C MET A 1 -32.38 23.48 1.64
N VAL A 2 -31.24 22.81 1.79
CA VAL A 2 -30.01 23.08 2.55
C VAL A 2 -28.84 22.54 1.70
N LEU A 3 -28.03 23.45 1.15
CA LEU A 3 -26.61 23.17 0.89
C LEU A 3 -25.97 22.99 2.27
N ASN A 4 -25.86 21.76 2.76
CA ASN A 4 -24.98 21.39 3.90
C ASN A 4 -25.05 19.88 4.17
N LYS A 5 -24.72 19.08 3.17
CA LYS A 5 -23.90 17.89 3.44
C LYS A 5 -22.55 18.16 2.80
N PHE A 6 -21.78 19.05 3.43
CA PHE A 6 -20.33 18.93 3.36
C PHE A 6 -20.03 17.47 3.64
N PHE A 7 -19.55 16.77 2.62
CA PHE A 7 -19.23 15.35 2.65
C PHE A 7 -18.10 15.18 3.67
N ILE A 8 -18.41 15.05 4.96
CA ILE A 8 -17.45 14.58 5.95
C ILE A 8 -17.21 13.13 5.57
N MET A 9 -16.21 12.94 4.71
CA MET A 9 -15.76 11.64 4.29
C MET A 9 -15.09 11.05 5.53
N GLU A 10 -15.81 10.20 6.26
CA GLU A 10 -15.24 9.52 7.41
C GLU A 10 -13.96 8.80 6.97
N LYS A 11 -12.87 9.06 7.69
CA LYS A 11 -11.58 8.47 7.36
C LYS A 11 -11.60 7.00 7.77
N LEU A 12 -11.47 6.10 6.82
CA LEU A 12 -11.39 4.67 7.08
C LEU A 12 -9.92 4.28 7.36
N SER A 13 -9.68 3.67 8.52
CA SER A 13 -8.37 3.12 8.87
C SER A 13 -8.49 1.62 9.17
N ILE A 14 -7.60 0.83 8.58
CA ILE A 14 -7.56 -0.63 8.74
C ILE A 14 -6.41 -0.97 9.68
N PHE A 15 -6.67 -1.74 10.73
CA PHE A 15 -5.64 -2.19 11.69
C PHE A 15 -5.32 -3.66 11.44
N VAL A 16 -4.05 -3.99 11.22
CA VAL A 16 -3.57 -5.34 10.92
C VAL A 16 -2.44 -5.71 11.89
N PRO A 17 -2.47 -6.88 12.54
CA PRO A 17 -1.38 -7.31 13.40
C PRO A 17 -0.14 -7.68 12.58
N ASN A 18 1.05 -7.46 13.15
CA ASN A 18 2.32 -7.89 12.55
C ASN A 18 2.48 -9.42 12.47
N SER A 19 1.70 -10.17 13.24
CA SER A 19 1.62 -11.64 13.19
C SER A 19 0.82 -12.19 12.01
N PHE A 20 0.23 -11.33 11.16
CA PHE A 20 -0.59 -11.74 10.00
C PHE A 20 0.13 -12.69 9.03
N LEU A 21 1.46 -12.75 9.06
CA LEU A 21 2.27 -13.61 8.20
C LEU A 21 2.87 -14.82 8.92
N ALA A 22 2.56 -15.03 10.19
CA ALA A 22 3.18 -16.03 11.06
C ALA A 22 3.07 -17.47 10.52
N GLU A 23 1.96 -17.79 9.84
CA GLU A 23 1.71 -19.12 9.31
C GLU A 23 2.39 -19.37 7.95
N SER A 24 2.92 -18.32 7.31
CA SER A 24 3.47 -18.38 5.96
C SER A 24 4.97 -18.15 5.96
N LYS A 25 5.75 -19.19 5.65
CA LYS A 25 7.21 -19.10 5.48
C LYS A 25 7.65 -18.76 4.05
N ASP A 26 6.84 -19.15 3.05
CA ASP A 26 7.17 -18.88 1.65
C ASP A 26 7.05 -17.38 1.32
N SER A 27 8.13 -16.81 0.81
CA SER A 27 8.22 -15.37 0.49
C SER A 27 7.23 -14.90 -0.58
N LYS A 28 6.85 -15.75 -1.55
CA LYS A 28 5.86 -15.40 -2.57
C LYS A 28 4.46 -15.38 -1.95
N ILE A 29 4.11 -16.39 -1.16
CA ILE A 29 2.81 -16.42 -0.46
C ILE A 29 2.67 -15.20 0.46
N ARG A 30 3.71 -14.88 1.24
CA ARG A 30 3.73 -13.70 2.10
C ARG A 30 3.52 -12.41 1.31
N THR A 31 4.23 -12.23 0.20
CA THR A 31 4.06 -11.07 -0.69
C THR A 31 2.61 -10.96 -1.18
N TYR A 32 2.04 -12.08 -1.63
CA TYR A 32 0.68 -12.13 -2.16
C TYR A 32 -0.37 -11.78 -1.10
N LYS A 33 -0.24 -12.33 0.12
CA LYS A 33 -1.14 -12.03 1.24
C LYS A 33 -1.16 -10.54 1.58
N VAL A 34 0.02 -9.90 1.66
CA VAL A 34 0.09 -8.44 1.86
C VAL A 34 -0.49 -7.69 0.66
N GLY A 35 -0.28 -8.20 -0.55
CA GLY A 35 -0.88 -7.69 -1.77
C GLY A 35 -2.41 -7.64 -1.73
N LEU A 36 -3.05 -8.66 -1.14
CA LEU A 36 -4.50 -8.68 -0.95
C LEU A 36 -4.98 -7.59 0.01
N ILE A 37 -4.25 -7.34 1.11
CA ILE A 37 -4.55 -6.22 2.02
C ILE A 37 -4.54 -4.89 1.24
N GLY A 38 -3.48 -4.63 0.48
CA GLY A 38 -3.38 -3.41 -0.32
C GLY A 38 -4.51 -3.29 -1.36
N ARG A 39 -4.86 -4.39 -2.03
CA ARG A 39 -5.94 -4.43 -3.02
C ARG A 39 -7.31 -4.11 -2.40
N TYR A 40 -7.63 -4.71 -1.26
CA TYR A 40 -8.90 -4.46 -0.58
C TYR A 40 -8.95 -3.05 0.01
N ALA A 41 -7.86 -2.57 0.62
CA ALA A 41 -7.77 -1.20 1.11
C ALA A 41 -8.03 -0.18 0.00
N ALA A 42 -7.46 -0.38 -1.19
CA ALA A 42 -7.71 0.46 -2.36
C ALA A 42 -9.17 0.40 -2.84
N LEU A 43 -9.78 -0.81 -2.86
CA LEU A 43 -11.16 -1.01 -3.28
C LEU A 43 -12.15 -0.25 -2.38
N PHE A 44 -11.94 -0.32 -1.07
CA PHE A 44 -12.78 0.35 -0.07
C PHE A 44 -12.36 1.79 0.23
N ARG A 45 -11.38 2.33 -0.53
CA ARG A 45 -10.87 3.70 -0.36
C ARG A 45 -10.41 3.99 1.08
N ALA A 46 -9.77 3.00 1.72
CA ALA A 46 -9.17 3.19 3.03
C ALA A 46 -8.09 4.26 2.98
N ASN A 47 -8.06 5.12 3.99
CA ASN A 47 -7.09 6.21 4.11
C ASN A 47 -5.78 5.74 4.71
N ASN A 48 -5.84 4.83 5.68
CA ASN A 48 -4.66 4.34 6.39
C ASN A 48 -4.72 2.83 6.57
N ILE A 49 -3.55 2.21 6.52
CA ILE A 49 -3.33 0.84 7.01
C ILE A 49 -2.32 0.96 8.15
N VAL A 50 -2.72 0.56 9.35
CA VAL A 50 -1.91 0.59 10.55
C VAL A 50 -1.49 -0.83 10.88
N ILE A 51 -0.18 -1.09 10.83
CA ILE A 51 0.39 -2.37 11.26
C ILE A 51 0.80 -2.21 12.72
N TYR A 52 0.16 -2.97 13.62
CA TYR A 52 0.42 -2.91 15.06
C TYR A 52 1.13 -4.17 15.55
N ASN A 53 1.91 -4.03 16.62
CA ASN A 53 2.49 -5.17 17.32
C ASN A 53 1.45 -5.76 18.26
N ASP A 54 1.06 -7.02 18.04
CA ASP A 54 0.10 -7.73 18.87
C ASP A 54 0.75 -8.51 20.04
N ASN A 55 2.08 -8.44 20.17
CA ASN A 55 2.89 -9.17 21.16
C ASN A 55 2.71 -10.70 21.11
N SER A 56 2.30 -11.25 19.98
CA SER A 56 2.24 -12.70 19.78
C SER A 56 3.61 -13.27 19.41
N ASP A 57 3.85 -14.54 19.74
CA ASP A 57 5.10 -15.23 19.42
C ASP A 57 5.35 -15.39 17.91
N GLY A 58 4.30 -15.22 17.09
CA GLY A 58 4.38 -15.37 15.64
C GLY A 58 4.67 -14.08 14.86
N GLY A 59 4.61 -12.92 15.52
CA GLY A 59 4.83 -11.62 14.89
C GLY A 59 6.16 -10.99 15.27
N SER A 60 6.92 -10.53 14.29
CA SER A 60 8.17 -9.80 14.53
C SER A 60 8.10 -8.33 14.05
N ARG A 61 9.09 -7.53 14.45
CA ARG A 61 9.29 -6.19 13.89
C ARG A 61 9.61 -6.26 12.39
N ASP A 62 10.35 -7.29 11.97
CA ASP A 62 10.73 -7.49 10.58
C ASP A 62 9.52 -7.83 9.71
N ASP A 63 8.55 -8.60 10.24
CA ASP A 63 7.27 -8.84 9.56
C ASP A 63 6.50 -7.53 9.34
N ALA A 64 6.44 -6.67 10.35
CA ALA A 64 5.79 -5.36 10.23
C ALA A 64 6.47 -4.48 9.16
N LEU A 65 7.81 -4.44 9.16
CA LEU A 65 8.59 -3.69 8.17
C LEU A 65 8.42 -4.27 6.76
N TYR A 66 8.38 -5.59 6.62
CA TYR A 66 8.12 -6.26 5.37
C TYR A 66 6.74 -5.91 4.82
N MET A 67 5.69 -6.01 5.65
CA MET A 67 4.32 -5.64 5.29
C MET A 67 4.23 -4.16 4.86
N LYS A 68 4.82 -3.26 5.66
CA LYS A 68 4.89 -1.83 5.36
C LYS A 68 5.55 -1.56 4.01
N THR A 69 6.71 -2.18 3.76
CA THR A 69 7.48 -2.01 2.53
C THR A 69 6.69 -2.43 1.29
N ILE A 70 5.99 -3.57 1.35
CA ILE A 70 5.15 -4.05 0.24
C ILE A 70 3.96 -3.10 0.02
N LEU A 71 3.26 -2.68 1.08
CA LEU A 71 2.12 -1.76 0.96
C LEU A 71 2.53 -0.39 0.40
N GLU A 72 3.64 0.17 0.87
CA GLU A 72 4.18 1.45 0.36
C GLU A 72 4.62 1.31 -1.11
N TYR A 73 5.23 0.19 -1.49
CA TYR A 73 5.55 -0.09 -2.89
C TYR A 73 4.29 -0.13 -3.77
N MET A 74 3.21 -0.76 -3.28
CA MET A 74 1.93 -0.81 -3.99
C MET A 74 1.29 0.56 -4.16
N ASP A 75 1.24 1.39 -3.12
CA ASP A 75 0.64 2.74 -3.14
C ASP A 75 1.47 3.79 -3.90
N THR A 76 2.75 3.49 -4.12
CA THR A 76 3.65 4.35 -4.91
C THR A 76 3.36 4.18 -6.41
N PRO A 77 3.09 5.27 -7.15
CA PRO A 77 2.85 5.21 -8.59
C PRO A 77 4.01 4.59 -9.35
N GLN A 78 3.71 3.88 -10.42
CA GLN A 78 4.68 3.08 -11.17
C GLN A 78 5.89 3.90 -11.64
N TYR A 79 5.66 5.14 -12.09
CA TYR A 79 6.71 6.05 -12.56
C TYR A 79 7.67 6.55 -11.46
N LEU A 80 7.33 6.40 -10.17
CA LEU A 80 8.19 6.78 -9.04
C LEU A 80 8.93 5.60 -8.42
N ARG A 81 8.44 4.36 -8.57
CA ARG A 81 8.94 3.20 -7.82
C ARG A 81 10.46 2.99 -7.96
N LYS A 82 11.00 3.12 -9.18
CA LYS A 82 12.44 2.94 -9.44
C LYS A 82 13.32 3.99 -8.76
N GLN A 83 12.78 5.16 -8.41
CA GLN A 83 13.49 6.24 -7.75
C GLN A 83 13.33 6.19 -6.23
N VAL A 84 12.20 5.67 -5.75
CA VAL A 84 11.85 5.60 -4.32
C VAL A 84 12.38 4.33 -3.66
N PHE A 85 12.34 3.19 -4.36
CA PHE A 85 12.67 1.89 -3.79
C PHE A 85 13.98 1.36 -4.38
N PRO A 86 15.02 1.11 -3.56
CA PRO A 86 16.19 0.36 -4.00
C PRO A 86 15.83 -1.11 -4.25
N ILE A 87 16.74 -1.83 -4.90
CA ILE A 87 16.60 -3.29 -5.06
C ILE A 87 16.90 -3.93 -3.71
N THR A 88 15.88 -4.54 -3.09
CA THR A 88 16.03 -5.23 -1.82
C THR A 88 15.44 -6.64 -1.86
N PRO A 89 15.89 -7.57 -1.00
CA PRO A 89 15.38 -8.94 -0.95
C PRO A 89 13.87 -9.01 -0.68
N GLU A 90 13.33 -8.09 0.12
CA GLU A 90 11.91 -8.01 0.48
C GLU A 90 11.04 -7.78 -0.77
N LEU A 91 11.57 -7.02 -1.73
CA LEU A 91 10.86 -6.67 -2.96
C LEU A 91 11.08 -7.69 -4.10
N LYS A 92 11.80 -8.80 -3.86
CA LYS A 92 12.13 -9.79 -4.90
C LYS A 92 10.89 -10.34 -5.63
N ASN A 93 9.78 -10.49 -4.93
CA ASN A 93 8.56 -11.10 -5.48
C ASN A 93 7.47 -10.08 -5.84
N VAL A 94 7.74 -8.77 -5.87
CA VAL A 94 6.67 -7.77 -6.12
C VAL A 94 6.00 -7.87 -7.50
N GLY A 95 6.59 -8.63 -8.43
CA GLY A 95 5.99 -8.91 -9.74
C GLY A 95 4.67 -9.70 -9.68
N ILE A 96 4.37 -10.41 -8.57
CA ILE A 96 3.11 -11.14 -8.40
C ILE A 96 2.00 -10.31 -7.72
N LEU A 97 2.29 -9.05 -7.35
CA LEU A 97 1.32 -8.21 -6.65
C LEU A 97 0.12 -7.86 -7.54
N PRO A 98 -1.11 -7.88 -7.00
CA PRO A 98 -2.29 -7.47 -7.75
C PRO A 98 -2.24 -5.96 -8.06
N PRO A 99 -2.75 -5.52 -9.23
CA PRO A 99 -2.81 -4.09 -9.55
C PRO A 99 -3.82 -3.36 -8.66
N LEU A 100 -3.53 -2.12 -8.26
CA LEU A 100 -4.47 -1.29 -7.49
C LEU A 100 -5.47 -0.53 -8.35
N ARG A 101 -5.04 0.00 -9.51
CA ARG A 101 -5.85 0.85 -10.41
C ARG A 101 -6.55 2.02 -9.68
N THR A 102 -5.86 2.65 -8.74
CA THR A 102 -6.35 3.84 -8.01
C THR A 102 -6.11 5.13 -8.80
N PRO A 103 -6.82 6.24 -8.52
CA PRO A 103 -6.71 7.48 -9.29
C PRO A 103 -5.30 8.06 -9.36
N HIS A 104 -4.49 7.86 -8.31
CA HIS A 104 -3.08 8.30 -8.28
C HIS A 104 -2.13 7.35 -9.02
N HIS A 105 -2.63 6.28 -9.65
CA HIS A 105 -1.91 5.38 -10.56
C HIS A 105 -2.43 5.56 -12.00
N PRO A 106 -2.06 6.67 -12.66
CA PRO A 106 -2.51 6.95 -14.01
C PRO A 106 -1.98 5.89 -14.98
N ALA A 107 -2.83 5.47 -15.93
CA ALA A 107 -2.47 4.50 -16.96
C ALA A 107 -1.71 5.13 -18.14
N SER A 108 -1.78 6.46 -18.28
CA SER A 108 -1.10 7.23 -19.31
C SER A 108 -0.11 8.21 -18.68
N ASP A 109 1.03 8.37 -19.34
CA ASP A 109 2.04 9.37 -19.02
C ASP A 109 1.67 10.76 -19.59
N GLU A 110 0.61 10.86 -20.38
CA GLU A 110 0.08 12.15 -20.83
C GLU A 110 -0.38 12.98 -19.64
N LEU A 111 0.03 14.25 -19.62
CA LEU A 111 -0.31 15.21 -18.58
C LEU A 111 -1.29 16.22 -19.13
N ASN A 112 -2.48 16.27 -18.54
CA ASN A 112 -3.50 17.24 -18.89
C ASN A 112 -3.59 18.35 -17.84
N ARG A 113 -3.98 19.56 -18.26
CA ARG A 113 -4.28 20.65 -17.32
C ARG A 113 -5.41 20.21 -16.39
N GLY A 114 -5.18 20.30 -15.09
CA GLY A 114 -6.14 19.88 -14.05
C GLY A 114 -5.87 18.50 -13.45
N ASP A 115 -4.92 17.72 -13.99
CA ASP A 115 -4.51 16.44 -13.40
C ASP A 115 -3.84 16.63 -12.03
N PHE A 116 -4.18 15.76 -11.08
CA PHE A 116 -3.46 15.60 -9.82
C PHE A 116 -2.50 14.42 -9.93
N ARG A 117 -1.19 14.65 -9.71
CA ARG A 117 -0.14 13.62 -9.77
C ARG A 117 0.69 13.64 -8.48
N LYS A 118 1.13 12.46 -8.02
CA LYS A 118 2.15 12.38 -6.96
C LYS A 118 3.51 12.73 -7.57
N GLY A 119 4.32 13.52 -6.86
CA GLY A 119 5.68 13.89 -7.27
C GLY A 119 6.72 13.44 -6.25
N LEU A 120 7.95 13.24 -6.73
CA LEU A 120 9.14 13.04 -5.89
C LEU A 120 10.00 14.30 -5.96
N THR A 121 10.17 14.98 -4.82
CA THR A 121 11.03 16.17 -4.73
C THR A 121 12.49 15.78 -4.92
N LYS A 122 13.19 16.49 -5.82
CA LYS A 122 14.63 16.39 -6.02
C LYS A 122 15.29 17.65 -5.48
N LYS A 123 16.51 17.50 -4.95
CA LYS A 123 17.36 18.63 -4.56
C LYS A 123 18.10 19.18 -5.77
#